data_AF-A0A2N6BD30-F1
#
_entry.id   AF-A0A2N6BD30-F1
#
_cell.length_a   1.000
_cell.length_b   1.000
_cell.length_c   1.000
_cell.angle_alpha   90.00
_cell.angle_beta   90.00
_cell.angle_gamma   90.00
#
_symmetry.space_group_name_H-M   'P 1'
#
loop_
_entity.id
_entity.type
_entity.pdbx_description
1 polymer ?
#
loop_
_entity_poly.entity_id
_entity_poly.type
_entity_poly.pdbx_seq_one_letter_code
_entity_poly.pdbx_strand_id
1 'polypeptide(L)'
;MRILLPLLIILSLAGGAYYARQIKPGDDRACITSDPQEVERSYSLALKALKDGKREETLLFLRKRAEKGPHKGGALYLLGNLAYEEGAYTSAVDNYRMALKADRTLGDAGGPFNAKKTILMNMEALKRGPWRGRNTKELSGVNGLLRALNGGCE
;
A
#
# COMPACT_ATOMS: atom_id res chain seq x y z
N MET A 1 -37.60 -29.19 6.14
CA MET A 1 -37.01 -27.85 5.91
C MET A 1 -35.57 -28.04 5.41
N ARG A 2 -35.35 -28.07 4.09
CA ARG A 2 -34.02 -28.24 3.48
C ARG A 2 -33.48 -26.86 3.12
N ILE A 3 -32.49 -26.40 3.87
CA ILE A 3 -31.82 -25.11 3.61
C ILE A 3 -30.91 -25.32 2.40
N LEU A 4 -31.37 -24.93 1.21
CA LEU A 4 -30.50 -24.73 0.05
C LEU A 4 -29.72 -23.43 0.28
N LEU A 5 -28.50 -23.53 0.80
CA LEU A 5 -27.54 -22.44 0.66
C LEU A 5 -27.08 -22.38 -0.81
N PRO A 6 -27.10 -21.20 -1.48
CA PRO A 6 -26.72 -21.11 -2.88
C PRO A 6 -25.21 -21.37 -3.06
N LEU A 7 -24.88 -22.28 -3.97
CA LEU A 7 -23.53 -22.68 -4.42
C LEU A 7 -22.59 -21.50 -4.77
N LEU A 8 -23.13 -20.29 -4.96
CA LEU A 8 -22.37 -19.06 -5.22
C LEU A 8 -21.51 -18.59 -4.03
N ILE A 9 -21.88 -18.94 -2.78
CA ILE A 9 -21.09 -18.56 -1.59
C ILE A 9 -19.82 -19.41 -1.45
N ILE A 10 -19.84 -20.64 -1.98
CA ILE A 10 -18.70 -21.58 -1.87
C ILE A 10 -17.59 -21.22 -2.86
N LEU A 11 -17.93 -20.65 -4.03
CA LEU A 11 -16.96 -20.23 -5.06
C LEU A 11 -16.18 -18.96 -4.68
N SER A 12 -16.68 -18.09 -3.80
CA SER A 12 -15.93 -16.89 -3.35
C SER A 12 -14.85 -17.22 -2.31
N LEU A 13 -15.03 -18.30 -1.54
CA LEU A 13 -14.06 -18.77 -0.54
C LEU A 13 -12.87 -19.48 -1.18
N ALA A 14 -13.04 -20.05 -2.39
CA ALA A 14 -11.97 -20.73 -3.11
C ALA A 14 -10.87 -19.77 -3.59
N GLY A 15 -11.23 -18.55 -4.00
CA GLY A 15 -10.25 -17.53 -4.41
C GLY A 15 -9.39 -17.01 -3.26
N GLY A 16 -10.01 -16.73 -2.10
CA GLY A 16 -9.29 -16.31 -0.90
C GLY A 16 -8.37 -17.39 -0.33
N ALA A 17 -8.81 -18.66 -0.37
CA ALA A 17 -8.00 -19.80 0.03
C ALA A 17 -6.85 -20.11 -0.94
N TYR A 18 -7.04 -19.84 -2.24
CA TYR A 18 -6.01 -20.01 -3.27
C TYR A 18 -4.78 -19.12 -3.01
N TYR A 19 -4.99 -17.83 -2.71
CA TYR A 19 -3.89 -16.92 -2.38
C TYR A 19 -3.28 -17.21 -1.01
N ALA A 20 -4.07 -17.63 -0.02
CA ALA A 20 -3.57 -17.91 1.33
C ALA A 20 -2.60 -19.11 1.39
N ARG A 21 -2.75 -20.10 0.50
CA ARG A 21 -1.89 -21.30 0.46
C ARG A 21 -0.50 -21.09 -0.11
N GLN A 22 -0.31 -20.06 -0.93
CA GLN A 22 0.99 -19.80 -1.59
C GLN A 22 1.92 -18.90 -0.77
N ILE A 23 1.45 -18.40 0.38
CA ILE A 23 2.18 -17.45 1.22
C ILE A 23 3.06 -18.25 2.19
N LYS A 24 4.37 -18.26 1.94
CA LYS A 24 5.36 -18.65 2.95
C LYS A 24 5.67 -17.44 3.84
N PRO A 25 5.64 -17.56 5.17
CA PRO A 25 6.16 -16.51 6.05
C PRO A 25 7.67 -16.40 5.82
N GLY A 26 8.12 -15.21 5.38
CA GLY A 26 9.53 -14.88 5.25
C GLY A 26 10.12 -14.48 6.61
N ASP A 27 11.40 -14.75 6.81
CA ASP A 27 12.13 -14.55 8.07
C ASP A 27 12.28 -13.05 8.39
N ASP A 28 11.90 -12.68 9.61
CA ASP A 28 11.74 -11.31 10.08
C ASP A 28 13.07 -10.76 10.62
N ARG A 29 14.00 -10.27 9.78
CA ARG A 29 15.11 -9.36 10.19
C ARG A 29 15.87 -8.78 8.99
N ALA A 30 16.37 -7.56 9.18
CA ALA A 30 17.22 -6.73 8.30
C ALA A 30 16.47 -5.97 7.18
N CYS A 31 17.00 -4.79 6.82
CA CYS A 31 16.51 -3.99 5.69
C CYS A 31 16.59 -4.85 4.43
N ILE A 32 15.47 -5.49 4.05
CA ILE A 32 15.42 -6.34 2.88
C ILE A 32 15.52 -5.42 1.67
N THR A 33 16.67 -5.42 1.01
CA THR A 33 16.71 -5.10 -0.42
C THR A 33 15.84 -6.12 -1.13
N SER A 34 14.57 -5.78 -1.32
CA SER A 34 13.66 -6.60 -2.13
C SER A 34 13.88 -6.24 -3.59
N ASP A 35 14.03 -7.25 -4.45
CA ASP A 35 14.03 -7.04 -5.89
C ASP A 35 12.74 -6.28 -6.28
N PRO A 36 12.85 -5.05 -6.82
CA PRO A 36 11.68 -4.27 -7.21
C PRO A 36 10.74 -5.02 -8.14
N GLN A 37 11.29 -5.83 -9.05
CA GLN A 37 10.46 -6.61 -9.99
C GLN A 37 9.72 -7.74 -9.29
N GLU A 38 10.34 -8.39 -8.31
CA GLU A 38 9.67 -9.40 -7.50
C GLU A 38 8.49 -8.81 -6.72
N VAL A 39 8.72 -7.67 -6.04
CA VAL A 39 7.67 -6.96 -5.31
C VAL A 39 6.53 -6.64 -6.27
N GLU A 40 6.82 -5.97 -7.38
CA GLU A 40 5.80 -5.57 -8.37
C GLU A 40 5.03 -6.77 -8.93
N ARG A 41 5.73 -7.85 -9.31
CA ARG A 41 5.12 -9.09 -9.80
C ARG A 41 4.13 -9.65 -8.78
N SER A 42 4.48 -9.59 -7.50
CA SER A 42 3.65 -10.06 -6.40
C SER A 42 2.34 -9.29 -6.24
N TYR A 43 2.24 -8.07 -6.79
CA TYR A 43 1.02 -7.24 -6.78
C TYR A 43 0.36 -7.09 -8.15
N SER A 44 0.88 -7.71 -9.21
CA SER A 44 0.37 -7.58 -10.58
C SER A 44 -1.15 -7.80 -10.71
N LEU A 45 -1.69 -8.82 -10.03
CA LEU A 45 -3.12 -9.12 -10.02
C LEU A 45 -3.96 -8.08 -9.29
N ALA A 46 -3.47 -7.57 -8.15
CA ALA A 46 -4.13 -6.49 -7.42
C ALA A 46 -4.13 -5.20 -8.25
N LEU A 47 -3.01 -4.86 -8.89
CA LEU A 47 -2.89 -3.69 -9.77
C LEU A 47 -3.84 -3.79 -10.96
N LYS A 48 -3.98 -4.97 -11.58
CA LYS A 48 -4.97 -5.22 -12.63
C LYS A 48 -6.40 -5.06 -12.10
N ALA A 49 -6.70 -5.65 -10.94
CA ALA A 49 -8.03 -5.56 -10.32
C ALA A 49 -8.43 -4.11 -10.00
N LEU A 50 -7.49 -3.27 -9.53
CA LEU A 50 -7.74 -1.84 -9.33
C LEU A 50 -8.07 -1.12 -10.64
N LYS A 51 -7.33 -1.41 -11.72
CA LYS A 51 -7.63 -0.86 -13.06
C LYS A 51 -8.99 -1.31 -13.57
N ASP A 52 -9.41 -2.53 -13.25
CA ASP A 52 -10.72 -3.09 -13.59
C ASP A 52 -11.85 -2.60 -12.66
N GLY A 53 -11.57 -1.69 -11.73
CA GLY A 53 -12.57 -1.12 -10.80
C GLY A 53 -12.96 -2.03 -9.62
N LYS A 54 -12.28 -3.15 -9.42
CA LYS A 54 -12.53 -4.11 -8.32
C LYS A 54 -11.90 -3.65 -7.00
N ARG A 55 -12.25 -2.42 -6.58
CA ARG A 55 -11.59 -1.73 -5.47
C ARG A 55 -11.81 -2.43 -4.12
N GLU A 56 -13.03 -2.82 -3.78
CA GLU A 56 -13.36 -3.41 -2.47
C GLU A 56 -12.62 -4.72 -2.18
N GLU A 57 -12.64 -5.67 -3.12
CA GLU A 57 -11.92 -6.95 -2.98
C GLU A 57 -10.42 -6.71 -2.84
N THR A 58 -9.89 -5.76 -3.62
CA THR A 58 -8.47 -5.43 -3.60
C THR A 58 -8.06 -4.77 -2.28
N LEU A 59 -8.89 -3.88 -1.72
CA LEU A 59 -8.66 -3.28 -0.40
C LEU A 59 -8.54 -4.34 0.69
N LEU A 60 -9.42 -5.34 0.70
CA LEU A 60 -9.36 -6.43 1.66
C LEU A 60 -8.07 -7.25 1.52
N PHE A 61 -7.67 -7.56 0.28
CA PHE A 61 -6.41 -8.25 -0.01
C PHE A 61 -5.20 -7.45 0.50
N LEU A 62 -5.13 -6.16 0.18
CA LEU A 62 -4.02 -5.29 0.57
C LEU A 62 -3.93 -5.14 2.09
N ARG A 63 -5.06 -4.98 2.80
CA ARG A 63 -5.09 -4.91 4.27
C ARG A 63 -4.54 -6.17 4.93
N LYS A 64 -5.01 -7.36 4.51
CA LYS A 64 -4.49 -8.63 5.02
C LYS A 64 -2.98 -8.78 4.78
N ARG A 65 -2.51 -8.28 3.64
CA ARG A 65 -1.09 -8.33 3.27
C ARG A 65 -0.24 -7.34 4.07
N ALA A 66 -0.75 -6.15 4.32
CA ALA A 66 -0.11 -5.16 5.19
C ALA A 66 0.04 -5.66 6.64
N GLU A 67 -0.93 -6.42 7.16
CA GLU A 67 -0.87 -6.99 8.51
C GLU A 67 0.22 -8.07 8.63
N LYS A 68 0.20 -9.06 7.73
CA LYS A 68 0.97 -10.30 7.93
C LYS A 68 1.47 -10.99 6.65
N GLY A 69 1.31 -10.36 5.49
CA GLY A 69 1.73 -10.94 4.22
C GLY A 69 3.16 -10.55 3.80
N PRO A 70 3.65 -11.13 2.70
CA PRO A 70 4.94 -10.76 2.12
C PRO A 70 4.88 -9.36 1.51
N HIS A 71 6.03 -8.65 1.50
CA HIS A 71 6.20 -7.29 0.98
C HIS A 71 5.23 -6.27 1.59
N LYS A 72 5.05 -6.28 2.92
CA LYS A 72 4.12 -5.39 3.64
C LYS A 72 4.22 -3.92 3.21
N GLY A 73 5.43 -3.42 2.96
CA GLY A 73 5.67 -2.07 2.46
C GLY A 73 4.92 -1.77 1.16
N GLY A 74 4.95 -2.69 0.19
CA GLY A 74 4.19 -2.56 -1.06
C GLY A 74 2.67 -2.50 -0.85
N ALA A 75 2.14 -3.29 0.10
CA ALA A 75 0.71 -3.25 0.42
C ALA A 75 0.32 -1.91 1.06
N LEU A 76 1.11 -1.43 2.04
CA LEU A 76 0.89 -0.14 2.68
C LEU A 76 1.01 1.01 1.69
N TYR A 77 1.96 0.96 0.76
CA TYR A 77 2.08 1.94 -0.33
C TYR A 77 0.82 1.99 -1.20
N LEU A 78 0.32 0.84 -1.66
CA LEU A 78 -0.89 0.78 -2.47
C LEU A 78 -2.13 1.26 -1.71
N LEU A 79 -2.25 0.93 -0.42
CA LEU A 79 -3.30 1.48 0.45
C LEU A 79 -3.19 3.00 0.61
N GLY A 80 -1.96 3.53 0.70
CA GLY A 80 -1.71 4.97 0.75
C GLY A 80 -2.15 5.68 -0.54
N ASN A 81 -1.89 5.08 -1.71
CA ASN A 81 -2.36 5.60 -3.00
C ASN A 81 -3.89 5.64 -3.06
N LEU A 82 -4.56 4.54 -2.67
CA LEU A 82 -6.03 4.48 -2.66
C LEU A 82 -6.64 5.51 -1.69
N ALA A 83 -6.08 5.63 -0.49
CA ALA A 83 -6.51 6.65 0.47
C ALA A 83 -6.30 8.07 -0.07
N TYR A 84 -5.21 8.30 -0.81
CA TYR A 84 -4.96 9.60 -1.43
C TYR A 84 -5.98 9.93 -2.52
N GLU A 85 -6.31 8.96 -3.39
CA GLU A 85 -7.35 9.09 -4.42
C GLU A 85 -8.73 9.40 -3.82
N GLU A 86 -9.05 8.80 -2.67
CA GLU A 86 -10.31 9.00 -1.95
C GLU A 86 -10.35 10.30 -1.13
N GLY A 87 -9.27 11.09 -1.11
CA GLY A 87 -9.18 12.32 -0.32
C GLY A 87 -8.95 12.07 1.19
N ALA A 88 -8.73 10.82 1.59
CA ALA A 88 -8.39 10.44 2.96
C ALA A 88 -6.90 10.70 3.25
N TYR A 89 -6.49 11.97 3.15
CA TYR A 89 -5.07 12.36 3.13
C TYR A 89 -4.30 12.00 4.40
N THR A 90 -4.90 12.13 5.59
CA THR A 90 -4.28 11.70 6.84
C THR A 90 -3.93 10.20 6.78
N SER A 91 -4.87 9.36 6.33
CA SER A 91 -4.65 7.93 6.15
C SER A 91 -3.60 7.65 5.07
N ALA A 92 -3.55 8.44 4.00
CA ALA A 92 -2.54 8.31 2.96
C ALA A 92 -1.12 8.55 3.52
N VAL A 93 -0.94 9.64 4.27
CA VAL A 93 0.34 10.00 4.92
C VAL A 93 0.78 8.90 5.88
N ASP A 94 -0.12 8.40 6.72
CA ASP A 94 0.21 7.32 7.65
C ASP A 94 0.60 6.03 6.93
N ASN A 95 -0.14 5.64 5.89
CA ASN A 95 0.19 4.45 5.10
C ASN A 95 1.55 4.59 4.39
N TYR A 96 1.87 5.73 3.79
CA TYR A 96 3.19 5.95 3.17
C TYR A 96 4.33 5.89 4.19
N ARG A 97 4.13 6.47 5.38
CA ARG A 97 5.12 6.39 6.47
C ARG A 97 5.35 4.96 6.93
N MET A 98 4.26 4.21 7.14
CA MET A 98 4.35 2.80 7.49
C MET A 98 4.98 1.97 6.36
N ALA A 99 4.71 2.32 5.10
CA ALA A 99 5.29 1.66 3.94
C ALA A 99 6.82 1.79 3.93
N LEU A 100 7.34 3.02 4.07
CA LEU A 100 8.79 3.29 4.12
C LEU A 100 9.47 2.68 5.36
N LYS A 101 8.74 2.59 6.48
CA LYS A 101 9.23 1.91 7.68
C LYS A 101 9.33 0.39 7.48
N ALA A 102 8.38 -0.20 6.77
CA ALA A 102 8.35 -1.64 6.49
C ALA A 102 9.31 -2.04 5.37
N ASP A 103 9.51 -1.17 4.38
CA ASP A 103 10.41 -1.36 3.25
C ASP A 103 11.01 -0.03 2.82
N ARG A 104 12.28 0.17 3.16
CA ARG A 104 13.01 1.40 2.85
C ARG A 104 13.29 1.55 1.35
N THR A 105 13.31 0.46 0.59
CA THR A 105 13.63 0.50 -0.86
C THR A 105 12.57 1.23 -1.67
N LEU A 106 11.35 1.36 -1.15
CA LEU A 106 10.30 2.21 -1.73
C LEU A 106 10.73 3.68 -1.83
N GLY A 107 11.67 4.12 -1.00
CA GLY A 107 12.25 5.46 -1.02
C GLY A 107 13.44 5.63 -1.99
N ASP A 108 13.90 4.55 -2.61
CA ASP A 108 15.09 4.54 -3.47
C ASP A 108 14.73 4.87 -4.93
N ALA A 109 15.73 5.32 -5.68
CA ALA A 109 15.61 5.44 -7.13
C ALA A 109 15.57 4.04 -7.75
N GLY A 110 14.56 3.77 -8.58
CA GLY A 110 14.35 2.43 -9.15
C GLY A 110 13.74 1.41 -8.18
N GLY A 111 13.31 1.84 -6.99
CA GLY A 111 12.56 1.00 -6.06
C GLY A 111 11.17 0.59 -6.59
N PRO A 112 10.48 -0.32 -5.88
CA PRO A 112 9.20 -0.87 -6.34
C PRO A 112 8.17 0.23 -6.66
N PHE A 113 7.42 0.03 -7.74
CA PHE A 113 6.34 0.89 -8.22
C PHE A 113 6.72 2.33 -8.56
N ASN A 114 8.02 2.65 -8.59
CA ASN A 114 8.51 4.03 -8.52
C ASN A 114 7.90 4.81 -7.32
N ALA A 115 7.71 4.12 -6.18
CA ALA A 115 6.97 4.65 -5.04
C ALA A 115 7.50 6.00 -4.56
N LYS A 116 8.82 6.20 -4.47
CA LYS A 116 9.46 7.48 -4.12
C LYS A 116 8.87 8.66 -4.90
N LYS A 117 8.79 8.52 -6.23
CA LYS A 117 8.30 9.58 -7.13
C LYS A 117 6.83 9.89 -6.86
N THR A 118 6.00 8.86 -6.73
CA THR A 118 4.56 9.01 -6.46
C THR A 118 4.31 9.66 -5.10
N ILE A 119 5.00 9.21 -4.06
CA ILE A 119 4.84 9.75 -2.71
C ILE A 119 5.28 11.22 -2.69
N LEU A 120 6.45 11.56 -3.27
CA LEU A 120 6.89 12.95 -3.39
C LEU A 120 5.86 13.83 -4.10
N MET A 121 5.33 13.38 -5.23
CA MET A 121 4.30 14.10 -5.99
C MET A 121 3.06 14.37 -5.14
N ASN A 122 2.55 13.33 -4.47
CA ASN A 122 1.36 13.41 -3.63
C ASN A 122 1.59 14.33 -2.42
N MET A 123 2.71 14.21 -1.73
CA MET A 123 3.06 15.04 -0.57
C MET A 123 3.24 16.52 -0.96
N GLU A 124 3.91 16.80 -2.08
CA GLU A 124 4.08 18.17 -2.58
C GLU A 124 2.76 18.78 -3.08
N ALA A 125 1.83 17.96 -3.58
CA ALA A 125 0.49 18.41 -3.93
C ALA A 125 -0.31 18.78 -2.67
N LEU A 126 -0.26 17.97 -1.60
CA LEU A 126 -0.92 18.32 -0.32
C LEU A 126 -0.40 19.62 0.26
N LYS A 127 0.93 19.81 0.25
CA LYS A 127 1.58 21.03 0.74
C LYS A 127 1.16 22.29 -0.02
N ARG A 128 0.85 22.15 -1.32
CA ARG A 128 0.40 23.24 -2.19
C ARG A 128 -1.12 23.36 -2.29
N GLY A 129 -1.87 22.44 -1.69
CA GLY A 129 -3.32 22.39 -1.74
C GLY A 129 -4.00 23.56 -1.01
N PRO A 130 -5.34 23.62 -1.01
CA PRO A 130 -6.13 24.69 -0.37
C PRO A 130 -5.97 24.73 1.16
N TRP A 131 -5.25 23.77 1.74
CA TRP A 131 -4.87 23.69 3.15
C TRP A 131 -3.62 24.50 3.49
N ARG A 132 -2.88 25.02 2.49
CA ARG A 132 -1.64 25.77 2.66
C ARG A 132 -1.83 26.94 3.64
N GLY A 133 -0.92 27.04 4.62
CA GLY A 133 -0.95 28.08 5.65
C GLY A 133 -1.86 27.79 6.85
N ARG A 134 -2.58 26.66 6.85
CA ARG A 134 -3.36 26.19 7.99
C ARG A 134 -2.61 25.08 8.73
N ASN A 135 -2.68 25.07 10.06
CA ASN A 135 -2.23 23.93 10.86
C ASN A 135 -3.35 22.88 10.84
N THR A 136 -3.27 21.92 9.91
CA THR A 136 -4.28 20.87 9.75
C THR A 136 -3.67 19.48 9.98
N LYS A 137 -4.51 18.53 10.40
CA LYS A 137 -4.06 17.15 10.65
C LYS A 137 -3.55 16.48 9.38
N GLU A 138 -4.08 16.86 8.21
CA GLU A 138 -3.68 16.32 6.90
C GLU A 138 -2.23 16.67 6.53
N LEU A 139 -1.72 17.81 7.01
CA LEU A 139 -0.32 18.20 6.80
C LEU A 139 0.62 17.60 7.85
N SER A 140 0.09 16.99 8.91
CA SER A 140 0.89 16.27 9.91
C SER A 140 1.64 15.14 9.22
N GLY A 141 2.96 15.04 9.44
CA GLY A 141 3.80 13.99 8.85
C GLY A 141 4.26 14.22 7.40
N VAL A 142 3.61 15.12 6.63
CA VAL A 142 3.98 15.41 5.23
C VAL A 142 5.43 15.87 5.12
N ASN A 143 5.86 16.83 5.95
CA ASN A 143 7.24 17.33 5.93
C ASN A 143 8.25 16.25 6.34
N GLY A 144 7.88 15.35 7.25
CA GLY A 144 8.73 14.22 7.64
C GLY A 144 8.97 13.28 6.47
N LEU A 145 7.91 12.90 5.76
CA LEU A 145 8.00 12.07 4.55
C LEU A 145 8.85 12.73 3.46
N LEU A 146 8.63 14.03 3.20
CA LEU A 146 9.41 14.78 2.20
C LEU A 146 10.90 14.80 2.56
N ARG A 147 11.26 14.99 3.84
CA ARG A 147 12.65 14.92 4.27
C ARG A 147 13.22 13.52 4.07
N ALA A 148 12.53 12.48 4.57
CA ALA A 148 12.98 11.10 4.47
C ALA A 148 13.25 10.67 3.02
N LEU A 149 12.36 11.03 2.09
CA LEU A 149 12.49 10.68 0.67
C LEU A 149 13.59 11.47 -0.07
N ASN A 150 13.92 12.67 0.40
CA ASN A 150 14.99 13.50 -0.15
C ASN A 150 16.36 13.27 0.54
N GLY A 151 16.49 12.22 1.36
CA GLY A 151 17.74 11.89 2.04
C GLY A 151 18.02 12.69 3.31
N GLY A 152 17.02 13.42 3.83
CA GLY A 152 17.08 14.03 5.16
C GLY A 152 16.90 12.99 6.26
N CYS A 153 17.66 13.12 7.35
CA CYS A 153 17.46 12.31 8.57
C CYS A 153 16.17 12.74 9.31
N GLU A 154 15.57 11.81 10.06
CA GLU A 154 14.42 12.09 10.96
C GLU A 154 14.84 12.89 12.20
#